data_AF-A0A0E3V6I7-F1
#
_entry.id   AF-A0A0E3V6I7-F1
#
_cell.length_a   1.000
_cell.length_b   1.000
_cell.length_c   1.000
_cell.angle_alpha   90.00
_cell.angle_beta   90.00
_cell.angle_gamma   90.00
#
_symmetry.space_group_name_H-M   'P 1'
#
loop_
_entity.id
_entity.type
_entity.pdbx_description
1 polymer ?
#
loop_
_entity_poly.entity_id
_entity_poly.type
_entity_poly.pdbx_seq_one_letter_code
_entity_poly.pdbx_strand_id
1 'polypeptide(L)'
;MKTLHALARREAHQFIELFWHELPKGWLDNLEHNQFDLELRLAGFDVRMFERKLTGLALYNEARKRAETIYQDDFKQSTHNRRDWAFYRFRLELALLRTTNADNQTLLHCYAYHDAMASLAARLDLDRERPDWSFDGPSRETPF
;
A
#
# COMPACT_ATOMS: atom_id res chain seq x y z
N MET A 1 -23.64 -5.39 15.45
CA MET A 1 -22.87 -6.42 14.71
C MET A 1 -21.95 -7.15 15.67
N LYS A 2 -21.93 -8.48 15.67
CA LYS A 2 -20.90 -9.28 16.37
C LYS A 2 -19.58 -9.14 15.60
N THR A 3 -18.49 -8.84 16.30
CA THR A 3 -17.16 -8.75 15.69
C THR A 3 -16.74 -10.14 15.18
N LEU A 4 -16.52 -10.29 13.87
CA LEU A 4 -16.13 -11.57 13.26
C LEU A 4 -14.64 -11.85 13.50
N HIS A 5 -13.80 -10.82 13.42
CA HIS A 5 -12.35 -10.95 13.61
C HIS A 5 -11.77 -9.66 14.20
N ALA A 6 -11.37 -9.70 15.48
CA ALA A 6 -11.01 -8.50 16.23
C ALA A 6 -9.83 -7.71 15.63
N LEU A 7 -8.79 -8.40 15.15
CA LEU A 7 -7.64 -7.74 14.51
C LEU A 7 -8.03 -7.09 13.18
N ALA A 8 -8.72 -7.82 12.28
CA ALA A 8 -9.21 -7.31 11.01
C ALA A 8 -10.06 -6.04 11.19
N ARG A 9 -10.97 -6.04 12.17
CA ARG A 9 -11.78 -4.86 12.49
C ARG A 9 -10.91 -3.66 12.89
N ARG A 10 -9.93 -3.89 13.77
CA ARG A 10 -9.00 -2.85 14.23
C ARG A 10 -8.19 -2.29 13.07
N GLU A 11 -7.58 -3.15 12.26
CA GLU A 11 -6.73 -2.71 11.15
C GLU A 11 -7.56 -2.03 10.04
N ALA A 12 -8.76 -2.50 9.73
CA ALA A 12 -9.67 -1.84 8.79
C ALA A 12 -10.06 -0.44 9.29
N HIS A 13 -10.42 -0.31 10.56
CA HIS A 13 -10.74 0.98 11.17
C HIS A 13 -9.56 1.95 11.11
N GLN A 14 -8.37 1.51 11.53
CA GLN A 14 -7.15 2.34 11.48
C GLN A 14 -6.78 2.76 10.06
N PHE A 15 -7.01 1.88 9.07
CA PHE A 15 -6.78 2.19 7.68
C PHE A 15 -7.71 3.33 7.21
N ILE A 16 -9.01 3.19 7.48
CA ILE A 16 -10.01 4.20 7.10
C ILE A 16 -9.74 5.53 7.79
N GLU A 17 -9.42 5.52 9.08
CA GLU A 17 -9.07 6.74 9.82
C GLU A 17 -7.88 7.47 9.20
N LEU A 18 -6.84 6.72 8.82
CA LEU A 18 -5.65 7.30 8.19
C LEU A 18 -5.96 7.95 6.84
N PHE A 19 -6.86 7.33 6.07
CA PHE A 19 -7.18 7.76 4.70
C PHE A 19 -8.49 8.54 4.60
N TRP A 20 -9.08 8.99 5.72
CA TRP A 20 -10.43 9.54 5.76
C TRP A 20 -10.73 10.59 4.68
N HIS A 21 -9.79 11.49 4.44
CA HIS A 21 -9.91 12.57 3.45
C HIS A 21 -9.54 12.17 2.03
N GLU A 22 -8.92 11.00 1.86
CA GLU A 22 -8.41 10.48 0.59
C GLU A 22 -9.24 9.29 0.07
N LEU A 23 -10.21 8.82 0.85
CA LEU A 23 -11.11 7.73 0.44
C LEU A 23 -11.84 8.09 -0.87
N PRO A 24 -12.13 7.08 -1.73
CA PRO A 24 -12.86 7.31 -2.97
C PRO A 24 -14.21 8.01 -2.78
N LYS A 25 -14.65 8.71 -3.82
CA LYS A 25 -15.99 9.32 -3.81
C LYS A 25 -17.07 8.25 -3.62
N GLY A 26 -18.02 8.51 -2.71
CA GLY A 26 -19.10 7.58 -2.38
C GLY A 26 -18.75 6.53 -1.32
N TRP A 27 -17.49 6.44 -0.89
CA TRP A 27 -17.09 5.51 0.17
C TRP A 27 -17.70 5.89 1.52
N LEU A 28 -17.78 7.19 1.81
CA LEU A 28 -18.37 7.73 3.04
C LEU A 28 -19.90 7.59 3.07
N ASP A 29 -20.56 7.56 1.91
CA ASP A 29 -22.02 7.41 1.81
C ASP A 29 -22.49 6.03 2.30
N ASN A 30 -21.60 5.03 2.25
CA ASN A 30 -21.83 3.66 2.71
C ASN A 30 -20.71 3.18 3.65
N LEU A 31 -20.22 4.05 4.53
CA LEU A 31 -19.03 3.80 5.35
C LEU A 31 -19.08 2.47 6.10
N GLU A 32 -20.18 2.16 6.79
CA GLU A 32 -20.30 0.93 7.58
C GLU A 32 -20.17 -0.33 6.73
N HIS A 33 -20.78 -0.31 5.54
CA HIS A 33 -20.73 -1.44 4.61
C HIS A 33 -19.32 -1.61 4.03
N ASN A 34 -18.72 -0.51 3.55
CA ASN A 34 -17.39 -0.53 2.97
C ASN A 34 -16.31 -0.92 4.01
N GLN A 35 -16.45 -0.45 5.25
CA GLN A 35 -15.59 -0.87 6.36
C GLN A 35 -15.74 -2.36 6.66
N PHE A 36 -16.97 -2.87 6.66
CA PHE A 36 -17.24 -4.28 6.88
C PHE A 36 -16.67 -5.17 5.77
N ASP A 37 -16.78 -4.74 4.51
CA ASP A 37 -16.19 -5.45 3.37
C ASP A 37 -14.66 -5.51 3.47
N LEU A 38 -14.03 -4.40 3.87
CA LEU A 38 -12.59 -4.39 4.15
C LEU A 38 -12.23 -5.34 5.30
N GLU A 39 -12.99 -5.33 6.41
CA GLU A 39 -12.80 -6.26 7.53
C GLU A 39 -12.88 -7.72 7.05
N LEU A 40 -13.88 -8.08 6.23
CA LEU A 40 -14.01 -9.42 5.66
C LEU A 40 -12.84 -9.80 4.76
N ARG A 41 -12.34 -8.86 3.94
CA ARG A 41 -11.18 -9.11 3.07
C ARG A 41 -9.91 -9.37 3.88
N LEU A 42 -9.72 -8.66 5.00
CA LEU A 42 -8.60 -8.87 5.93
C LEU A 42 -8.74 -10.20 6.70
N ALA A 43 -9.92 -10.48 7.26
CA ALA A 43 -10.18 -11.73 7.99
C ALA A 43 -10.05 -12.96 7.08
N GLY A 44 -10.60 -12.89 5.85
CA GLY A 44 -10.49 -13.98 4.89
C GLY A 44 -9.05 -14.22 4.42
N PHE A 45 -8.22 -13.18 4.42
CA PHE A 45 -6.78 -13.36 4.19
C PHE A 45 -6.14 -14.17 5.32
N ASP A 46 -6.43 -13.84 6.58
CA ASP A 46 -5.89 -14.60 7.73
C ASP A 46 -6.24 -16.08 7.68
N VAL A 47 -7.53 -16.40 7.52
CA VAL A 47 -7.99 -17.79 7.39
C VAL A 47 -7.25 -18.52 6.27
N ARG A 48 -7.11 -17.90 5.10
CA ARG A 48 -6.41 -18.50 3.96
C ARG A 48 -4.91 -18.70 4.23
N MET A 49 -4.26 -17.78 4.93
CA MET A 49 -2.84 -17.90 5.27
C MET A 49 -2.61 -18.99 6.31
N PHE A 50 -3.51 -19.11 7.29
CA PHE A 50 -3.52 -20.17 8.28
C PHE A 50 -3.66 -21.56 7.63
N GLU A 51 -4.64 -21.73 6.73
CA GLU A 51 -4.84 -22.99 5.99
C GLU A 51 -3.61 -23.39 5.17
N ARG A 52 -2.96 -22.40 4.54
CA ARG A 52 -1.76 -22.61 3.71
C ARG A 52 -0.46 -22.69 4.51
N LYS A 53 -0.49 -22.40 5.82
CA LYS A 53 0.67 -22.37 6.73
C LYS A 53 1.81 -21.49 6.21
N LEU A 54 1.48 -20.34 5.61
CA LEU A 54 2.49 -19.44 5.07
C LEU A 54 3.12 -18.57 6.17
N THR A 55 4.43 -18.42 6.12
CA THR A 55 5.22 -17.61 7.05
C THR A 55 6.32 -16.84 6.31
N GLY A 56 6.95 -15.88 7.00
CA GLY A 56 8.12 -15.17 6.48
C GLY A 56 7.87 -14.50 5.13
N LEU A 57 8.84 -14.69 4.21
CA LEU A 57 8.81 -14.10 2.87
C LEU A 57 7.61 -14.59 2.03
N ALA A 58 7.15 -15.83 2.23
CA ALA A 58 6.00 -16.36 1.50
C ALA A 58 4.70 -15.65 1.91
N LEU A 59 4.52 -15.42 3.21
CA LEU A 59 3.41 -14.63 3.75
C LEU A 59 3.48 -13.19 3.24
N TYR A 60 4.66 -12.56 3.29
CA TYR A 60 4.89 -11.22 2.77
C TYR A 60 4.47 -11.08 1.30
N ASN A 61 4.90 -12.01 0.44
CA ASN A 61 4.58 -11.98 -0.98
C ASN A 61 3.07 -12.15 -1.27
N GLU A 62 2.36 -12.95 -0.46
CA GLU A 62 0.92 -13.10 -0.61
C GLU A 62 0.15 -11.87 -0.10
N ALA A 63 0.58 -11.27 1.01
CA ALA A 63 0.03 -10.00 1.50
C ALA A 63 0.19 -8.91 0.45
N ARG A 64 1.37 -8.84 -0.17
CA ARG A 64 1.70 -7.93 -1.26
C ARG A 64 0.77 -8.04 -2.47
N LYS A 65 0.46 -9.26 -2.91
CA LYS A 65 -0.47 -9.50 -4.02
C LYS A 65 -1.90 -9.12 -3.63
N ARG A 66 -2.30 -9.47 -2.40
CA ARG A 66 -3.64 -9.19 -1.91
C ARG A 66 -3.88 -7.69 -1.72
N ALA A 67 -2.91 -6.96 -1.19
CA ALA A 67 -2.95 -5.51 -1.04
C ALA A 67 -3.11 -4.80 -2.40
N GLU A 68 -2.37 -5.23 -3.42
CA GLU A 68 -2.53 -4.71 -4.79
C GLU A 68 -3.95 -4.93 -5.30
N THR A 69 -4.50 -6.13 -5.11
CA THR A 69 -5.87 -6.45 -5.54
C THR A 69 -6.89 -5.54 -4.86
N ILE A 70 -6.81 -5.41 -3.53
CA ILE A 70 -7.71 -4.55 -2.76
C ILE A 70 -7.59 -3.09 -3.21
N TYR A 71 -6.37 -2.59 -3.45
CA TYR A 71 -6.18 -1.25 -3.96
C TYR A 71 -6.84 -1.04 -5.33
N GLN A 72 -6.60 -1.94 -6.28
CA GLN A 72 -7.14 -1.82 -7.64
C GLN A 72 -8.67 -1.88 -7.65
N ASP A 73 -9.26 -2.74 -6.81
CA ASP A 73 -10.71 -2.92 -6.71
C ASP A 73 -11.39 -1.73 -6.02
N ASP A 74 -10.86 -1.32 -4.86
CA ASP A 74 -11.64 -0.55 -3.88
C ASP A 74 -11.13 0.88 -3.69
N PHE A 75 -9.86 1.18 -4.00
CA PHE A 75 -9.22 2.45 -3.64
C PHE A 75 -8.57 3.20 -4.80
N LYS A 76 -8.40 2.58 -5.97
CA LYS A 76 -7.75 3.22 -7.11
C LYS A 76 -8.58 4.39 -7.62
N GLN A 77 -7.93 5.55 -7.70
CA GLN A 77 -8.52 6.78 -8.24
C GLN A 77 -7.68 7.27 -9.41
N SER A 78 -8.31 7.97 -10.36
CA SER A 78 -7.61 8.53 -11.54
C SER A 78 -6.57 9.59 -11.17
N THR A 79 -6.72 10.20 -9.99
CA THR A 79 -5.81 11.21 -9.44
C THR A 79 -4.60 10.62 -8.73
N HIS A 80 -4.61 9.32 -8.41
CA HIS A 80 -3.50 8.69 -7.70
C HIS A 80 -2.24 8.64 -8.57
N ASN A 81 -1.15 9.18 -8.03
CA ASN A 81 0.18 9.04 -8.60
C ASN A 81 0.89 7.79 -8.03
N ARG A 82 2.15 7.59 -8.41
CA ARG A 82 2.94 6.43 -7.96
C ARG A 82 3.22 6.43 -6.47
N ARG A 83 3.36 7.60 -5.83
CA ARG A 83 3.54 7.73 -4.38
C ARG A 83 2.28 7.34 -3.64
N ASP A 84 1.12 7.83 -4.09
CA ASP A 84 -0.17 7.50 -3.48
C ASP A 84 -0.42 6.00 -3.57
N TRP A 85 -0.23 5.40 -4.75
CA TRP A 85 -0.30 3.96 -4.93
C TRP A 85 0.63 3.20 -3.97
N ALA A 86 1.90 3.60 -3.89
CA ALA A 86 2.88 2.92 -3.04
C ALA A 86 2.50 3.02 -1.54
N PHE A 87 1.95 4.16 -1.13
CA PHE A 87 1.54 4.40 0.25
C PHE A 87 0.27 3.62 0.61
N TYR A 88 -0.78 3.67 -0.20
CA TYR A 88 -2.00 2.87 -0.02
C TYR A 88 -1.68 1.38 0.06
N ARG A 89 -0.93 0.89 -0.93
CA ARG A 89 -0.52 -0.50 -1.00
C ARG A 89 0.24 -0.92 0.26
N PHE A 90 1.24 -0.13 0.69
CA PHE A 90 2.00 -0.42 1.90
C PHE A 90 1.10 -0.51 3.15
N ARG A 91 0.15 0.42 3.30
CA ARG A 91 -0.76 0.40 4.44
C ARG A 91 -1.70 -0.81 4.41
N LEU A 92 -2.15 -1.24 3.23
CA LEU A 92 -2.92 -2.48 3.07
C LEU A 92 -2.06 -3.72 3.35
N GLU A 93 -0.81 -3.77 2.88
CA GLU A 93 0.14 -4.85 3.17
C GLU A 93 0.34 -5.00 4.69
N LEU A 94 0.58 -3.88 5.37
CA LEU A 94 0.78 -3.85 6.81
C LEU A 94 -0.48 -4.31 7.57
N ALA A 95 -1.67 -3.86 7.16
CA ALA A 95 -2.94 -4.28 7.75
C ALA A 95 -3.16 -5.79 7.61
N LEU A 96 -2.88 -6.37 6.43
CA LEU A 96 -2.96 -7.80 6.18
C LEU A 96 -2.01 -8.59 7.08
N LEU A 97 -0.74 -8.18 7.14
CA LEU A 97 0.28 -8.85 7.95
C LEU A 97 -0.02 -8.78 9.45
N ARG A 98 -0.48 -7.63 9.95
CA ARG A 98 -0.90 -7.47 11.35
C ARG A 98 -2.15 -8.26 11.67
N THR A 99 -3.07 -8.40 10.72
CA THR A 99 -4.26 -9.24 10.89
C THR A 99 -3.86 -10.71 11.06
N THR A 100 -2.86 -11.18 10.31
CA THR A 100 -2.28 -12.53 10.45
C THR A 100 -1.36 -12.74 11.66
N ASN A 101 -1.16 -11.71 12.48
CA ASN A 101 -0.18 -11.73 13.56
C ASN A 101 1.23 -12.15 13.09
N ALA A 102 1.65 -11.64 11.92
CA ALA A 102 2.95 -11.93 11.35
C ALA A 102 4.09 -11.58 12.32
N ASP A 103 5.18 -12.35 12.27
CA ASP A 103 6.33 -12.12 13.11
C ASP A 103 7.00 -10.76 12.83
N ASN A 104 7.75 -10.26 13.83
CA ASN A 104 8.37 -8.94 13.76
C ASN A 104 9.35 -8.81 12.59
N GLN A 105 10.04 -9.88 12.19
CA GLN A 105 10.98 -9.83 11.08
C GLN A 105 10.24 -9.64 9.75
N THR A 106 9.10 -10.33 9.56
CA THR A 106 8.23 -10.13 8.39
C THR A 106 7.70 -8.70 8.31
N LEU A 107 7.31 -8.10 9.45
CA LEU A 107 6.89 -6.70 9.49
C LEU A 107 8.04 -5.75 9.14
N LEU A 108 9.23 -5.95 9.69
CA LEU A 108 10.41 -5.14 9.37
C LEU A 108 10.77 -5.19 7.88
N HIS A 109 10.64 -6.35 7.23
CA HIS A 109 10.82 -6.46 5.79
C HIS A 109 9.78 -5.65 5.00
N CYS A 110 8.53 -5.60 5.46
CA CYS A 110 7.50 -4.76 4.86
C CYS A 110 7.86 -3.27 4.93
N TYR A 111 8.35 -2.80 6.08
CA TYR A 111 8.81 -1.41 6.24
C TYR A 111 10.01 -1.10 5.36
N ALA A 112 11.06 -1.92 5.41
CA ALA A 112 12.27 -1.71 4.62
C ALA A 112 12.00 -1.69 3.11
N TYR A 113 11.08 -2.55 2.65
CA TYR A 113 10.66 -2.55 1.25
C TYR A 113 9.91 -1.26 0.88
N HIS A 114 9.01 -0.79 1.73
CA HIS A 114 8.30 0.46 1.51
C HIS A 114 9.26 1.64 1.41
N ASP A 115 10.23 1.75 2.33
CA ASP A 115 11.22 2.83 2.32
C ASP A 115 12.03 2.84 1.02
N ALA A 116 12.43 1.67 0.54
CA ALA A 116 13.12 1.52 -0.74
C ALA A 116 12.25 1.98 -1.93
N MET A 117 10.97 1.60 -1.94
CA MET A 117 10.03 1.99 -3.01
C MET A 117 9.66 3.47 -2.96
N ALA A 118 9.44 4.03 -1.78
CA ALA A 118 9.15 5.45 -1.60
C ALA A 118 10.34 6.29 -2.06
N SER A 119 11.57 5.88 -1.70
CA SER A 119 12.80 6.51 -2.17
C SER A 119 12.94 6.45 -3.70
N LEU A 120 12.60 5.32 -4.31
CA LEU A 120 12.62 5.17 -5.76
C LEU A 120 11.56 6.05 -6.45
N ALA A 121 10.33 6.07 -5.92
CA ALA A 121 9.26 6.92 -6.43
C ALA A 121 9.63 8.40 -6.37
N ALA A 122 10.19 8.84 -5.22
CA ALA A 122 10.66 10.21 -5.06
C ALA A 122 11.73 10.59 -6.11
N ARG A 123 12.70 9.71 -6.38
CA ARG A 123 13.71 9.93 -7.42
C ARG A 123 13.11 10.02 -8.82
N LEU A 124 12.19 9.13 -9.17
CA LEU A 124 11.54 9.13 -10.48
C LEU A 124 10.69 10.39 -10.73
N ASP A 125 10.08 10.94 -9.68
CA ASP A 125 9.34 12.19 -9.79
C ASP A 125 10.29 13.39 -9.93
N LEU A 126 11.42 13.40 -9.21
CA LEU A 126 12.47 14.42 -9.41
C LEU A 126 13.04 14.40 -10.83
N ASP A 127 13.23 13.21 -11.41
CA ASP A 127 13.69 13.08 -12.80
C ASP A 127 12.66 13.57 -13.82
N ARG A 128 11.36 13.57 -13.47
CA ARG A 128 10.28 14.18 -14.28
C ARG A 128 10.19 15.69 -14.15
N GLU A 129 10.55 16.24 -13.00
CA GLU A 129 10.55 17.68 -12.72
C GLU A 129 11.82 18.38 -13.21
N ARG A 130 12.84 17.64 -13.64
CA ARG A 130 13.96 18.24 -14.38
C ARG A 130 13.41 18.83 -15.68
N PRO A 131 13.54 20.16 -15.90
CA PRO A 131 13.45 20.69 -17.25
C PRO A 131 14.43 19.92 -18.12
N ASP A 132 14.19 19.82 -19.43
CA ASP A 132 15.22 19.43 -20.40
C ASP A 132 16.45 20.32 -20.18
N TRP A 133 17.35 19.91 -19.28
CA TRP A 133 18.75 20.15 -19.48
C TRP A 133 19.11 19.24 -20.62
N SER A 134 18.85 19.73 -21.84
CA SER A 134 19.83 19.59 -22.89
C SER A 134 21.15 19.97 -22.24
N PHE A 135 21.86 18.95 -21.77
CA PHE A 135 23.26 19.04 -21.50
C PHE A 135 23.86 19.25 -22.89
N ASP A 136 23.80 20.50 -23.36
CA ASP A 136 24.72 20.98 -24.36
C ASP A 136 26.08 20.68 -23.73
N GLY A 137 26.68 19.59 -24.19
CA GLY A 137 28.06 19.28 -23.91
C GLY A 137 28.89 20.54 -24.15
N PRO A 138 30.07 20.66 -23.49
CA PRO A 138 30.85 21.90 -23.51
C PRO A 138 30.86 22.47 -24.92
N SER A 139 30.31 23.68 -25.04
CA SER A 139 30.16 24.37 -26.30
C SER A 139 31.49 24.27 -27.06
N ARG A 140 31.41 23.80 -28.30
CA ARG A 140 32.56 23.67 -29.23
C ARG A 140 33.17 25.02 -29.63
N GLU A 141 33.03 26.04 -28.81
CA GLU A 141 33.46 27.42 -29.04
C GLU A 141 34.19 28.01 -27.82
N THR A 142 35.04 27.23 -27.17
CA THR A 142 36.21 27.81 -26.51
C THR A 142 37.35 27.86 -27.54
N PRO A 143 37.70 29.04 -28.10
CA PRO A 143 38.99 29.20 -28.73
C PRO A 143 40.08 29.22 -27.63
N PHE A 144 41.22 28.61 -27.97
CA PHE A 144 42.41 28.41 -27.14
C PHE A 144 42.81 29.59 -26.25
#